data_AF-A0A4S8KJC7-F1
#
_entry.id   AF-A0A4S8KJC7-F1
#
_cell.length_a   1.000
_cell.length_b   1.000
_cell.length_c   1.000
_cell.angle_alpha   90.00
_cell.angle_beta   90.00
_cell.angle_gamma   90.00
#
_symmetry.space_group_name_H-M   'P 1'
#
loop_
_entity.id
_entity.type
_entity.pdbx_description
1 polymer ?
#
loop_
_entity_poly.entity_id
_entity_poly.type
_entity_poly.pdbx_seq_one_letter_code
_entity_poly.pdbx_strand_id
1 'polypeptide(L)'
;MELWMLKALAHGDRDWVARKVLQSASEVFGEELAKWNAARLSLTVWTHRSNGGENHYTIRAYDSAGRTVGSIHAANESGAYEGWFGNELKKSGKKKRSGTSIVFQPDKHMRLGD
;
A
#
# COMPACT_ATOMS: atom_id res chain seq x y z
N MET A 1 12.21 -2.33 5.94
CA MET A 1 11.10 -1.78 5.13
C MET A 1 10.45 -0.70 5.96
N GLU A 2 10.31 0.52 5.42
CA GLU A 2 9.59 1.59 6.13
C GLU A 2 8.08 1.47 5.90
N LEU A 3 7.28 1.64 6.94
CA LEU A 3 5.82 1.60 6.86
C LEU A 3 5.27 3.01 6.96
N TRP A 4 4.37 3.34 6.04
CA TRP A 4 3.82 4.68 5.87
C TRP A 4 2.31 4.63 5.66
N MET A 5 1.66 5.76 5.84
CA MET A 5 0.26 5.94 5.51
C MET A 5 0.05 7.35 4.97
N LEU A 6 -0.88 7.53 4.05
CA LEU A 6 -1.30 8.88 3.66
C LEU A 6 -1.94 9.60 4.87
N LYS A 7 -1.51 10.83 5.11
CA LYS A 7 -2.08 11.69 6.18
C LYS A 7 -3.59 11.86 6.05
N ALA A 8 -4.12 11.84 4.81
CA ALA A 8 -5.56 11.91 4.55
C ALA A 8 -6.33 10.65 5.02
N LEU A 9 -5.65 9.58 5.40
CA LEU A 9 -6.25 8.38 6.01
C LEU A 9 -6.10 8.37 7.54
N ALA A 10 -5.31 9.29 8.10
CA ALA A 10 -5.07 9.41 9.53
C ALA A 10 -6.29 10.06 10.21
N HIS A 11 -7.36 9.30 10.35
CA HIS A 11 -8.61 9.73 10.98
C HIS A 11 -9.04 8.75 12.08
N GLY A 12 -9.13 9.27 13.30
CA GLY A 12 -9.35 8.45 14.50
C GLY A 12 -8.12 7.61 14.84
N ASP A 13 -8.09 7.04 16.05
CA ASP A 13 -6.99 6.22 16.56
C ASP A 13 -6.92 4.84 15.87
N ARG A 14 -6.70 4.86 14.55
CA ARG A 14 -6.71 3.70 13.64
C ARG A 14 -5.36 3.43 12.99
N ASP A 15 -4.32 4.17 13.37
CA ASP A 15 -2.94 3.96 12.90
C ASP A 15 -2.45 2.53 13.18
N TRP A 16 -2.94 1.91 14.26
CA TRP A 16 -2.64 0.51 14.59
C TRP A 16 -3.19 -0.47 13.55
N VAL A 17 -4.32 -0.18 12.90
CA VAL A 17 -4.89 -1.02 11.83
C VAL A 17 -3.99 -0.94 10.61
N ALA A 18 -3.61 0.28 10.20
CA ALA A 18 -2.71 0.50 9.08
C ALA A 18 -1.36 -0.20 9.31
N ARG A 19 -0.82 -0.13 10.53
CA ARG A 19 0.40 -0.87 10.92
C ARG A 19 0.25 -2.37 10.73
N LYS A 20 -0.82 -2.99 11.27
CA LYS A 20 -1.04 -4.43 11.14
C LYS A 20 -1.15 -4.85 9.68
N VAL A 21 -1.96 -4.15 8.89
CA VAL A 21 -2.14 -4.42 7.46
C VAL A 21 -0.81 -4.35 6.70
N LEU A 22 0.00 -3.32 6.96
CA LEU A 22 1.29 -3.14 6.28
C LEU A 22 2.35 -4.14 6.74
N GLN A 23 2.38 -4.50 8.02
CA GLN A 23 3.27 -5.53 8.56
C GLN A 23 2.95 -6.88 7.94
N SER A 24 1.69 -7.31 7.97
CA SER A 24 1.28 -8.57 7.36
C SER A 24 1.55 -8.58 5.85
N ALA A 25 1.36 -7.46 5.15
CA ALA A 25 1.67 -7.38 3.72
C ALA A 25 3.18 -7.51 3.46
N SER A 26 4.02 -6.95 4.35
CA SER A 26 5.46 -7.06 4.25
C SER A 26 5.98 -8.49 4.45
N GLU A 27 5.29 -9.26 5.30
CA GLU A 27 5.60 -10.67 5.56
C GLU A 27 5.15 -11.55 4.39
N VAL A 28 3.89 -11.39 3.95
CA VAL A 28 3.30 -12.22 2.87
C VAL A 28 4.00 -12.00 1.53
N PHE A 29 4.37 -10.76 1.19
CA PHE A 29 5.01 -10.42 -0.08
C PHE A 29 6.51 -10.14 0.07
N GLY A 30 7.17 -10.67 1.09
CA GLY A 30 8.57 -10.38 1.38
C GLY A 30 9.50 -10.67 0.20
N GLU A 31 9.30 -11.79 -0.50
CA GLU A 31 10.11 -12.16 -1.67
C GLU A 31 9.90 -11.21 -2.86
N GLU A 32 8.65 -10.86 -3.19
CA GLU A 32 8.36 -9.86 -4.22
C GLU A 32 8.94 -8.49 -3.85
N LEU A 33 8.71 -8.03 -2.62
CA LEU A 33 9.22 -6.74 -2.15
C LEU A 33 10.74 -6.66 -2.28
N ALA A 34 11.45 -7.74 -1.92
CA ALA A 34 12.90 -7.83 -2.10
C ALA A 34 13.29 -7.82 -3.59
N LYS A 35 12.65 -8.64 -4.42
CA LYS A 35 12.88 -8.71 -5.87
C LYS A 35 12.73 -7.36 -6.57
N TRP A 36 11.83 -6.51 -6.08
CA TRP A 36 11.54 -5.20 -6.65
C TRP A 36 12.28 -4.04 -5.97
N ASN A 37 13.19 -4.33 -5.04
CA ASN A 37 13.92 -3.34 -4.24
C ASN A 37 12.99 -2.33 -3.55
N ALA A 38 11.84 -2.80 -3.06
CA ALA A 38 10.92 -1.98 -2.30
C ALA A 38 11.59 -1.57 -0.98
N ALA A 39 11.64 -0.26 -0.73
CA ALA A 39 12.15 0.32 0.51
C ALA A 39 10.99 0.74 1.44
N ARG A 40 9.82 1.04 0.86
CA ARG A 40 8.66 1.61 1.57
C ARG A 40 7.38 0.91 1.19
N LEU A 41 6.53 0.68 2.18
CA LEU A 41 5.12 0.37 1.97
C LEU A 41 4.27 1.52 2.49
N SER A 42 3.25 1.91 1.73
CA SER A 42 2.29 2.91 2.15
C SER A 42 0.86 2.41 2.02
N LEU A 43 0.05 2.60 3.07
CA LEU A 43 -1.39 2.52 2.93
C LEU A 43 -1.92 3.80 2.26
N THR A 44 -2.53 3.63 1.09
CA THR A 44 -2.93 4.74 0.21
C THR A 44 -4.43 4.85 -0.03
N VAL A 45 -5.18 3.79 0.23
CA VAL A 45 -6.65 3.82 0.13
C VAL A 45 -7.26 2.99 1.25
N TRP A 46 -8.24 3.58 1.93
CA TRP A 46 -9.25 2.89 2.72
C TRP A 46 -10.55 2.92 1.90
N THR A 47 -11.02 1.77 1.45
CA THR A 47 -12.29 1.69 0.71
C THR A 47 -13.38 1.15 1.64
N HIS A 48 -14.54 1.81 1.66
CA HIS A 48 -15.67 1.46 2.50
C HIS A 48 -16.82 0.88 1.67
N ARG A 49 -17.33 -0.29 2.10
CA ARG A 49 -18.60 -0.97 1.78
C ARG A 49 -19.01 -1.05 0.31
N SER A 50 -18.61 -2.12 -0.36
CA SER A 50 -19.59 -2.85 -1.17
C SER A 50 -20.66 -3.44 -0.22
N ASN A 51 -21.83 -3.84 -0.75
CA ASN A 51 -23.03 -4.27 0.01
C ASN A 51 -22.82 -5.40 1.06
N GLY A 52 -21.60 -5.90 1.27
CA GLY A 52 -21.21 -6.88 2.29
C GLY A 52 -20.43 -6.37 3.51
N GLY A 53 -20.02 -5.09 3.58
CA GLY A 53 -19.48 -4.50 4.82
C GLY A 53 -17.96 -4.56 5.04
N GLU A 54 -17.18 -5.11 4.12
CA GLU A 54 -15.74 -5.34 4.32
C GLU A 54 -14.86 -4.13 3.94
N ASN A 55 -13.74 -3.97 4.65
CA ASN A 55 -12.74 -2.91 4.40
C ASN A 55 -11.70 -3.40 3.40
N HIS A 56 -11.55 -2.71 2.26
CA HIS A 56 -10.48 -3.00 1.30
C HIS A 56 -9.36 -1.98 1.44
N TYR A 57 -8.12 -2.48 1.48
CA TYR A 57 -6.90 -1.70 1.62
C TYR A 57 -6.08 -1.75 0.34
N THR A 58 -5.64 -0.58 -0.14
CA THR A 58 -4.62 -0.50 -1.19
C THR A 58 -3.29 -0.08 -0.59
N ILE A 59 -2.33 -0.99 -0.68
CA ILE A 59 -0.96 -0.80 -0.25
C ILE A 59 -0.10 -0.55 -1.49
N ARG A 60 0.75 0.47 -1.44
CA ARG A 60 1.72 0.77 -2.50
C ARG A 60 3.13 0.48 -2.01
N ALA A 61 3.91 -0.18 -2.86
CA ALA A 61 5.33 -0.40 -2.64
C ALA A 61 6.14 0.60 -3.45
N TYR A 62 7.12 1.23 -2.80
CA TYR A 62 8.02 2.19 -3.42
C TYR A 62 9.48 1.80 -3.20
N ASP A 63 10.34 2.07 -4.19
CA ASP A 63 11.79 1.96 -4.03
C ASP A 63 12.38 3.11 -3.20
N SER A 64 13.71 3.09 -3.01
CA SER A 64 14.44 4.12 -2.26
C SER A 64 14.32 5.51 -2.89
N ALA A 65 14.16 5.60 -4.22
CA ALA A 65 13.94 6.84 -4.96
C ALA A 65 12.47 7.32 -4.92
N GLY A 66 11.58 6.57 -4.26
CA GLY A 66 10.16 6.90 -4.14
C GLY A 66 9.33 6.56 -5.37
N ARG A 67 9.85 5.76 -6.31
CA ARG A 67 9.08 5.30 -7.47
C ARG A 67 8.21 4.12 -7.09
N THR A 68 6.97 4.08 -7.57
CA THR A 68 6.09 2.93 -7.33
C THR A 68 6.63 1.69 -8.06
N VAL A 69 6.88 0.63 -7.31
CA VAL A 69 7.34 -0.67 -7.83
C VAL A 69 6.30 -1.78 -7.69
N GLY A 70 5.24 -1.55 -6.91
CA GLY A 70 4.19 -2.52 -6.70
C GLY A 70 2.92 -1.94 -6.09
N SER A 71 1.87 -2.73 -6.17
CA SER A 71 0.60 -2.51 -5.48
C SER A 71 0.14 -3.83 -4.91
N ILE A 72 -0.43 -3.81 -3.72
CA ILE A 72 -1.04 -4.95 -3.05
C ILE A 72 -2.45 -4.54 -2.67
N HIS A 73 -3.42 -5.41 -2.91
CA HIS A 73 -4.78 -5.25 -2.40
C HIS A 73 -5.02 -6.28 -1.31
N ALA A 74 -5.57 -5.82 -0.18
CA ALA A 74 -6.00 -6.67 0.91
C ALA A 74 -7.50 -6.46 1.14
N ALA A 75 -8.26 -7.55 1.15
CA ALA A 75 -9.72 -7.54 1.24
C ALA A 75 -10.24 -7.33 2.68
N ASN A 76 -9.39 -7.48 3.70
CA ASN A 76 -9.73 -7.22 5.10
C ASN A 76 -8.47 -7.04 5.97
N GLU A 77 -8.68 -6.77 7.27
CA GLU A 77 -7.61 -6.62 8.28
C GLU A 77 -6.92 -7.94 8.65
N SER A 78 -7.52 -9.09 8.28
CA SER A 78 -7.23 -10.40 8.89
C SER A 78 -6.91 -11.54 7.92
N GLY A 79 -6.70 -11.30 6.62
CA GLY A 79 -5.96 -12.25 5.78
C GLY A 79 -6.65 -12.81 4.53
N ALA A 80 -7.12 -11.95 3.63
CA ALA A 80 -7.12 -12.32 2.22
C ALA A 80 -6.44 -11.22 1.40
N TYR A 81 -5.27 -11.54 0.83
CA TYR A 81 -4.62 -10.68 -0.15
C TYR A 81 -5.11 -11.08 -1.54
N GLU A 82 -5.58 -10.09 -2.30
CA GLU A 82 -6.00 -10.30 -3.69
C GLU A 82 -4.77 -10.48 -4.61
N GLY A 83 -3.60 -9.99 -4.19
CA GLY A 83 -2.32 -10.29 -4.83
C GLY A 83 -1.36 -9.10 -5.00
N TRP A 84 -0.25 -9.38 -5.67
CA TRP A 84 0.80 -8.43 -6.04
C TRP A 84 0.69 -7.99 -7.50
N PHE A 85 0.60 -6.67 -7.72
CA PHE A 85 0.37 -6.07 -9.04
C PHE A 85 1.59 -5.29 -9.58
N GLY A 86 2.82 -5.70 -9.26
CA GLY A 86 4.04 -5.01 -9.76
C GLY A 86 4.31 -5.20 -11.25
N ASN A 87 4.02 -6.39 -11.81
CA ASN A 87 4.21 -6.68 -13.23
C ASN A 87 3.24 -5.89 -14.13
N GLU A 88 2.04 -5.62 -13.63
CA GLU A 88 0.99 -4.91 -14.37
C GLU A 88 1.25 -3.41 -14.47
N LEU A 89 1.95 -2.82 -13.48
CA LEU A 89 2.43 -1.44 -13.54
C LEU A 89 3.45 -1.21 -14.66
N LYS A 90 4.28 -2.22 -14.97
CA LYS A 90 5.21 -2.17 -16.13
C LYS A 90 4.48 -2.31 -17.48
N LYS A 91 3.45 -3.15 -17.55
CA LYS A 91 2.65 -3.37 -18.78
C LYS A 91 1.72 -2.19 -19.11
N SER A 92 1.22 -1.49 -18.10
CA SER A 92 0.19 -0.45 -18.23
C SER A 92 0.71 0.96 -18.53
N GLY A 93 1.95 1.12 -18.99
CA GLY A 93 2.55 2.41 -19.37
C GLY A 93 1.77 3.27 -20.39
N LYS A 94 0.62 2.81 -20.89
CA LYS A 94 -0.24 3.49 -21.88
C LYS A 94 -1.66 3.88 -21.43
N LYS A 95 -2.16 3.52 -20.25
CA LYS A 95 -3.56 3.87 -19.87
C LYS A 95 -3.64 4.56 -18.50
N LYS A 96 -4.46 5.63 -18.49
CA LYS A 96 -4.74 6.60 -17.42
C LYS A 96 -4.36 6.12 -16.02
N ARG A 97 -3.29 6.70 -15.48
CA ARG A 97 -2.87 6.54 -14.08
C ARG A 97 -3.85 7.33 -13.21
N SER A 98 -4.58 6.68 -12.31
CA SER A 98 -5.36 7.40 -11.30
C SER A 98 -4.40 8.26 -10.46
N GLY A 99 -4.80 9.51 -10.19
CA GLY A 99 -3.91 10.58 -9.72
C GLY A 99 -3.34 10.41 -8.30
N THR A 100 -3.75 9.38 -7.55
CA THR A 100 -3.45 9.24 -6.12
C THR A 100 -2.18 8.47 -5.77
N SER A 101 -1.25 8.25 -6.71
CA SER A 101 0.22 8.41 -6.51
C SER A 101 1.04 7.55 -7.47
N ILE A 102 1.75 8.21 -8.38
CA ILE A 102 2.81 7.57 -9.19
C ILE A 102 4.10 7.44 -8.37
N VAL A 103 4.26 8.30 -7.36
CA VAL A 103 5.46 8.46 -6.54
C VAL A 103 5.12 8.66 -5.07
N PHE A 104 6.04 8.26 -4.20
CA PHE A 104 6.00 8.53 -2.78
C PHE A 104 6.19 10.02 -2.49
N GLN A 105 5.36 10.58 -1.61
CA GLN A 105 5.34 12.00 -1.27
C GLN A 105 5.49 12.15 0.25
N PRO A 106 6.71 12.37 0.77
CA PRO A 106 6.97 12.35 2.21
C PRO A 106 6.18 13.41 2.99
N ASP A 107 5.84 14.53 2.36
CA ASP A 107 5.00 15.60 2.92
C ASP A 107 3.54 15.16 3.13
N LYS A 108 3.04 14.24 2.29
CA LYS A 108 1.67 13.71 2.35
C LYS A 108 1.57 12.37 3.08
N HIS A 109 2.71 11.77 3.41
CA HIS A 109 2.78 10.52 4.14
C HIS A 109 3.19 10.78 5.59
N MET A 110 2.70 9.95 6.49
CA MET A 110 3.18 9.84 7.86
C MET A 110 3.79 8.47 8.07
N ARG A 111 4.89 8.42 8.79
CA ARG A 111 5.59 7.17 9.12
C ARG A 111 4.82 6.47 10.22
N LEU A 112 4.68 5.16 10.09
CA LEU A 112 4.04 4.30 11.06
C LEU A 112 5.10 3.47 11.79
N GLY A 113 5.44 3.89 13.01
CA GLY A 113 6.45 3.26 13.85
C GLY A 113 7.74 4.05 13.89
N ASP A 114 8.56 3.71 14.88
CA ASP A 114 9.93 4.23 15.02
C ASP A 114 10.89 3.44 14.14
#